data_AF-A0A2G2H9Q3-F1
#
_entry.id   AF-A0A2G2H9Q3-F1
#
_cell.length_a   1.000
_cell.length_b   1.000
_cell.length_c   1.000
_cell.angle_alpha   90.00
_cell.angle_beta   90.00
_cell.angle_gamma   90.00
#
_symmetry.space_group_name_H-M   'P 1'
#
loop_
_entity.id
_entity.type
_entity.pdbx_description
1 polymer ?
#
loop_
_entity_poly.entity_id
_entity_poly.type
_entity_poly.pdbx_seq_one_letter_code
_entity_poly.pdbx_strand_id
1 'polypeptide(L)' 'MKNYIFYTNDGYTYDNNHNEANNMQILGHGEGNSTLEAFDHFKEHQSYIHKQAFINVMALETVGDSIFNLKLGA' A
#
# COMPACT_ATOMS: atom_id res chain seq x y z
N MET A 1 1.22 -7.68 -16.88
CA MET A 1 1.14 -6.47 -16.03
C MET A 1 1.94 -6.73 -14.78
N LYS A 2 2.57 -5.69 -14.24
CA LYS A 2 3.35 -5.74 -12.99
C LYS A 2 2.44 -5.40 -11.82
N ASN A 3 2.74 -5.96 -10.66
CA ASN A 3 2.00 -5.74 -9.43
C ASN A 3 2.85 -4.93 -8.45
N TYR A 4 2.21 -3.97 -7.78
CA TYR A 4 2.85 -3.09 -6.82
C TYR A 4 2.07 -3.07 -5.51
N ILE A 5 2.79 -3.06 -4.40
CA ILE A 5 2.27 -2.68 -3.09
C ILE A 5 2.66 -1.23 -2.84
N PHE A 6 1.69 -0.41 -2.46
CA PHE A 6 1.90 0.99 -2.11
C PHE A 6 1.86 1.14 -0.60
N TYR A 7 2.86 1.83 -0.05
CA TYR A 7 2.96 2.09 1.38
C TYR A 7 3.47 3.51 1.67
N THR A 8 3.27 3.97 2.89
CA THR A 8 3.78 5.26 3.38
C THR A 8 4.48 5.07 4.72
N ASN A 9 5.42 5.96 5.01
CA ASN A 9 6.00 6.11 6.34
C ASN A 9 5.46 7.37 7.03
N ASP A 10 4.57 8.12 6.38
CA ASP A 10 3.94 9.31 6.96
C ASP A 10 3.03 8.91 8.14
N GLY A 11 2.94 9.80 9.13
CA GLY A 11 2.16 9.58 10.35
C GLY A 11 2.96 9.01 11.51
N TYR A 12 2.34 8.95 12.67
CA TYR A 12 2.96 8.51 13.93
C TYR A 12 2.40 7.15 14.34
N THR A 13 3.28 6.25 14.74
CA THR A 13 2.92 4.94 15.31
C THR A 13 3.63 4.75 16.64
N TYR A 14 2.94 4.14 17.60
CA TYR A 14 3.45 3.95 18.95
C TYR A 14 3.36 2.49 19.37
N ASP A 15 4.34 2.01 20.15
CA ASP A 15 4.26 0.70 20.80
C ASP A 15 3.31 0.71 22.02
N ASN A 16 3.12 -0.44 22.67
CA ASN A 16 2.25 -0.55 23.85
C ASN A 16 2.73 0.28 25.07
N ASN A 17 3.97 0.77 25.05
CA ASN A 17 4.56 1.63 26.07
C ASN A 17 4.57 3.11 25.67
N HIS A 18 3.91 3.48 24.57
CA HIS A 18 3.90 4.84 23.99
C HIS A 18 5.27 5.33 23.49
N ASN A 19 6.20 4.44 23.17
CA ASN A 19 7.40 4.83 22.43
C ASN A 19 7.05 4.99 20.95
N GLU A 20 7.52 6.08 20.33
CA GLU A 20 7.39 6.25 18.87
C GLU A 20 8.18 5.15 18.17
N ALA A 21 7.52 4.46 17.24
CA ALA A 21 8.06 3.38 16.45
C ALA A 21 8.06 3.73 14.97
N ASN A 22 8.99 3.16 14.22
CA ASN A 22 9.04 3.35 12.76
C ASN A 22 7.74 2.83 12.12
N ASN A 23 7.12 3.69 11.32
CA ASN A 23 5.91 3.37 10.58
C ASN A 23 6.25 2.82 9.19
N MET A 24 5.53 1.77 8.79
CA MET A 24 5.40 1.35 7.40
C MET A 24 3.94 0.92 7.20
N GLN A 25 3.10 1.87 6.79
CA GLN A 25 1.67 1.65 6.63
C GLN A 25 1.37 1.26 5.17
N ILE A 26 0.88 0.03 4.99
CA ILE A 26 0.40 -0.43 3.69
C ILE A 26 -0.90 0.31 3.34
N LEU A 27 -0.92 0.92 2.16
CA LEU A 27 -2.06 1.65 1.62
C LEU A 27 -2.89 0.78 0.67
N GLY A 28 -2.26 -0.21 0.04
CA GLY A 28 -2.95 -1.13 -0.85
C GLY A 28 -2.05 -1.62 -1.96
N HIS A 29 -2.66 -2.03 -3.05
CA HIS A 29 -1.96 -2.53 -4.22
C HIS A 29 -2.54 -1.92 -5.50
N GLY A 30 -1.78 -2.02 -6.58
CA GLY A 30 -2.20 -1.66 -7.92
C GLY A 30 -1.39 -2.42 -8.96
N GLU A 31 -1.95 -2.55 -10.15
CA GLU A 31 -1.34 -3.24 -11.28
C GLU A 31 -1.19 -2.31 -12.48
N GLY A 32 -0.15 -2.49 -13.29
CA GLY A 32 0.10 -1.67 -14.47
C GLY A 32 1.33 -2.10 -15.26
N ASN A 33 1.55 -1.54 -16.44
CA ASN A 33 2.76 -1.77 -17.23
C ASN A 33 3.93 -0.91 -16.73
N SER A 34 3.65 0.13 -15.94
CA SER A 34 4.62 0.99 -15.26
C SER A 34 4.18 1.30 -13.82
N THR A 35 5.11 1.76 -12.99
CA THR A 35 4.82 2.21 -11.62
C THR A 35 3.78 3.34 -11.59
N LEU A 36 3.80 4.26 -12.57
CA LEU A 36 2.86 5.38 -12.63
C LEU A 36 1.44 4.90 -12.96
N GLU A 37 1.30 4.05 -13.96
CA GLU A 37 0.01 3.44 -14.32
C GLU A 37 -0.58 2.63 -13.15
N ALA A 38 0.26 1.84 -12.47
CA ALA A 38 -0.16 1.09 -11.29
C ALA A 38 -0.58 2.02 -10.14
N PHE A 39 0.06 3.18 -9.98
CA PHE A 39 -0.29 4.17 -8.97
C PHE A 39 -1.62 4.87 -9.29
N ASP A 40 -1.89 5.16 -10.56
CA ASP A 40 -3.17 5.70 -11.00
C ASP A 40 -4.32 4.71 -10.73
N HIS A 41 -4.14 3.45 -11.13
CA HIS A 41 -5.10 2.39 -10.80
C HIS A 41 -5.28 2.20 -9.28
N PHE A 42 -4.20 2.28 -8.49
CA PHE A 42 -4.30 2.23 -7.04
C PHE A 42 -5.20 3.34 -6.49
N LYS A 43 -5.02 4.60 -6.90
CA LYS A 43 -5.86 5.72 -6.45
C LYS A 43 -7.33 5.54 -6.83
N GLU A 44 -7.60 5.06 -8.05
CA GLU A 44 -8.97 4.82 -8.54
C GLU A 44 -9.68 3.72 -7.74
N HIS A 45 -9.02 2.59 -7.49
CA HIS A 45 -9.61 1.45 -6.78
C HIS A 45 -9.65 1.63 -5.26
N GLN A 46 -8.74 2.41 -4.69
CA GLN A 46 -8.62 2.67 -3.24
C GLN A 46 -9.08 4.10 -2.89
N SER A 47 -10.32 4.44 -3.26
CA SER A 47 -10.86 5.80 -3.12
C SER A 47 -10.78 6.41 -1.71
N TYR A 48 -10.61 5.60 -0.65
CA TYR A 48 -10.38 6.07 0.71
C TYR A 48 -9.10 6.93 0.84
N ILE A 49 -8.12 6.72 -0.04
CA ILE A 49 -6.82 7.40 0.01
C ILE A 49 -6.96 8.90 -0.22
N HIS A 50 -7.95 9.34 -0.98
CA HIS A 50 -8.22 10.75 -1.26
C HIS A 50 -8.65 11.55 -0.03
N LYS A 51 -9.04 10.87 1.06
CA LYS A 51 -9.39 11.51 2.34
C LYS A 51 -8.21 11.59 3.30
N GLN A 52 -7.07 10.99 2.95
CA GLN A 52 -5.88 10.95 3.79
C GLN A 52 -4.95 12.13 3.45
N ALA A 53 -4.14 12.54 4.42
CA ALA A 53 -3.17 13.62 4.27
C ALA A 53 -1.74 13.11 3.99
N PHE A 54 -1.59 11.87 3.53
CA PHE A 54 -0.29 11.30 3.17
C PHE A 54 0.29 12.00 1.94
N ILE A 55 1.56 12.35 1.99
CA ILE A 55 2.29 13.05 0.93
C ILE A 55 3.23 12.06 0.24
N ASN A 56 3.94 11.24 1.03
CA ASN A 56 4.96 10.33 0.51
C ASN A 56 4.41 8.92 0.37
N VAL A 57 4.25 8.47 -0.89
CA VAL A 57 3.88 7.08 -1.19
C VAL A 57 5.03 6.42 -1.93
N MET A 58 5.43 5.26 -1.43
CA MET A 58 6.47 4.40 -2.00
C MET A 58 5.80 3.20 -2.67
N ALA A 59 6.40 2.73 -3.76
CA ALA A 59 5.95 1.55 -4.50
C ALA A 59 6.98 0.42 -4.36
N LEU A 60 6.50 -0.76 -3.99
CA LEU A 60 7.28 -1.99 -3.98
C LEU A 60 6.75 -2.91 -5.08
N GLU A 61 7.56 -3.17 -6.11
CA GLU A 61 7.22 -4.15 -7.15
C GLU A 61 7.27 -5.57 -6.56
N THR A 62 6.18 -6.31 -6.66
CA THR A 62 6.17 -7.72 -6.26
C THR A 62 6.63 -8.56 -7.45
N VAL A 63 7.67 -9.37 -7.24
CA VAL A 63 8.21 -10.28 -8.26
C VAL A 63 7.64 -11.68 -8.03
N GLY A 64 7.00 -12.26 -9.04
CA GLY A 64 6.38 -13.60 -8.97
C GLY A 64 4.87 -13.57 -8.70
N ASP A 65 4.30 -14.75 -8.46
CA ASP A 65 2.88 -14.92 -8.19
C ASP A 65 2.55 -14.46 -6.77
N SER A 66 1.90 -13.30 -6.68
CA SER A 66 1.35 -12.82 -5.43
C SER A 66 0.11 -13.65 -5.07
N ILE A 67 0.11 -14.26 -3.87
CA ILE A 67 -1.02 -15.03 -3.36
C ILE A 67 -2.09 -14.05 -2.86
N PHE A 68 -2.95 -13.61 -3.76
CA PHE A 68 -4.14 -12.82 -3.44
C PHE A 68 -5.35 -13.77 -3.32
N ASN A 69 -6.25 -13.51 -2.36
CA ASN A 69 -7.51 -14.24 -2.18
C ASN A 69 -7.42 -15.62 -1.51
N LEU A 70 -6.63 -15.76 -0.44
CA LEU A 70 -6.81 -16.87 0.49
C LEU A 70 -8.17 -16.73 1.18
N LYS A 71 -9.08 -17.69 0.98
CA LYS A 71 -10.35 -17.73 1.68
C LYS A 71 -10.11 -18.05 3.16
N LEU A 72 -10.70 -17.25 4.05
CA LEU A 72 -10.67 -17.48 5.51
C LEU A 72 -11.65 -18.58 5.98
N GLY A 73 -12.45 -19.15 5.08
CA GLY A 73 -13.39 -20.25 5.36
C GLY A 73 -13.75 -21.02 4.09
N ALA A 74 -14.14 -22.28 4.26
CA ALA A 74 -14.62 -23.16 3.18
C ALA A 74 -15.99 -22.72 2.65
#